data_AF-A0A0X7BBR5-F1
#
_entry.id   AF-A0A0X7BBR5-F1
#
_cell.length_a   1.000
_cell.length_b   1.000
_cell.length_c   1.000
_cell.angle_alpha   90.00
_cell.angle_beta   90.00
_cell.angle_gamma   90.00
#
_symmetry.space_group_name_H-M   'P 1'
#
loop_
_entity.id
_entity.type
_entity.pdbx_description
1 polymer ?
#
loop_
_entity_poly.entity_id
_entity_poly.type
_entity_poly.pdbx_seq_one_letter_code
_entity_poly.pdbx_strand_id
1 'polypeptide(L)'
;MSTTLHLQATCLENQYALRTIRMIELVDYLKKARLSYVKASQNSKDKKQSATFFAFAKERILFIIQLQNQIKKYTKASRFNANTVARTSEKSGRLDFLSNSEVSAVHSCIEQEQSIVSIYRQTLRELPLSSELEMIFCKQLVAVESAIEQLKD
;
A
#
# COMPACT_ATOMS: atom_id res chain seq x y z
N MET A 1 11.82 38.93 9.23
CA MET A 1 10.99 38.30 8.17
C MET A 1 11.60 37.04 7.54
N SER A 2 12.92 36.80 7.60
CA SER A 2 13.56 35.65 6.94
C SER A 2 13.36 34.29 7.64
N THR A 3 13.28 34.27 8.97
CA THR A 3 13.20 33.02 9.78
C THR A 3 11.86 32.29 9.67
N THR A 4 10.74 33.02 9.55
CA THR A 4 9.38 32.44 9.47
C THR A 4 9.16 31.69 8.15
N LEU A 5 9.65 32.23 7.03
CA LEU A 5 9.59 31.59 5.71
C LEU A 5 10.43 30.31 5.66
N HIS A 6 11.60 30.31 6.32
CA HIS A 6 12.46 29.14 6.41
C HIS A 6 11.80 28.00 7.21
N LEU A 7 11.22 28.31 8.37
CA LEU A 7 10.51 27.33 9.21
C LEU A 7 9.29 26.70 8.50
N GLN A 8 8.53 27.49 7.74
CA GLN A 8 7.39 26.99 6.96
C GLN A 8 7.83 26.04 5.84
N ALA A 9 8.93 26.36 5.15
CA ALA A 9 9.48 25.50 4.10
C ALA A 9 9.93 24.14 4.66
N THR A 10 10.65 24.13 5.79
CA THR A 10 11.09 22.88 6.44
C THR A 10 9.93 22.03 6.94
N CYS A 11 8.86 22.64 7.48
CA CYS A 11 7.67 21.91 7.90
C CYS A 11 6.97 21.21 6.72
N LEU A 12 6.83 21.92 5.60
CA LEU A 12 6.20 21.38 4.39
C LEU A 12 7.03 20.26 3.76
N GLU A 13 8.35 20.40 3.71
CA GLU A 13 9.28 19.36 3.26
C GLU A 13 9.17 18.09 4.11
N ASN A 14 9.08 18.25 5.44
CA ASN A 14 8.86 17.12 6.36
C ASN A 14 7.51 16.42 6.13
N GLN A 15 6.45 17.16 5.83
CA GLN A 15 5.16 16.56 5.48
C GLN A 15 5.22 15.77 4.17
N TYR A 16 5.89 16.29 3.14
CA TYR A 16 6.09 15.56 1.90
C TYR A 16 6.89 14.26 2.10
N ALA A 17 7.92 14.30 2.96
CA ALA A 17 8.70 13.13 3.32
C ALA A 17 7.83 12.05 3.98
N LEU A 18 7.06 12.41 5.01
CA LEU A 18 6.21 11.48 5.75
C LEU A 18 5.16 10.84 4.84
N ARG A 19 4.48 11.63 3.99
CA ARG A 19 3.52 11.12 3.00
C ARG A 19 4.19 10.13 2.05
N THR A 20 5.39 10.46 1.57
CA THR A 20 6.14 9.60 0.64
C THR A 20 6.51 8.27 1.30
N ILE A 21 7.00 8.29 2.54
CA ILE A 21 7.34 7.10 3.31
C ILE A 21 6.11 6.20 3.51
N ARG A 22 4.96 6.77 3.90
CA ARG A 22 3.70 6.00 4.06
C ARG A 22 3.24 5.36 2.75
N MET A 23 3.34 6.08 1.64
CA MET A 23 3.01 5.51 0.32
C MET A 23 3.95 4.38 -0.08
N ILE A 24 5.25 4.48 0.21
CA ILE A 24 6.22 3.41 -0.05
C ILE A 24 5.89 2.17 0.78
N GLU A 25 5.61 2.36 2.07
CA GLU A 25 5.19 1.29 2.99
C GLU A 25 3.94 0.58 2.46
N LEU A 26 2.91 1.34 2.08
CA LEU A 26 1.69 0.80 1.46
C LEU A 26 1.98 0.02 0.18
N VAL A 27 2.83 0.54 -0.71
CA VAL A 27 3.22 -0.15 -1.95
C VAL A 27 3.83 -1.52 -1.64
N ASP A 28 4.65 -1.63 -0.60
CA ASP A 28 5.27 -2.91 -0.24
C ASP A 28 4.27 -3.91 0.35
N TYR A 29 3.32 -3.47 1.18
CA TYR A 29 2.25 -4.35 1.64
C TYR A 29 1.29 -4.75 0.51
N LEU A 30 0.93 -3.84 -0.39
CA LEU A 30 0.12 -4.15 -1.56
C LEU A 30 0.80 -5.19 -2.48
N LYS A 31 2.13 -5.13 -2.64
CA LYS A 31 2.88 -6.16 -3.38
C LYS A 31 2.80 -7.52 -2.69
N LYS A 32 2.88 -7.57 -1.35
CA LYS A 32 2.73 -8.81 -0.57
C LYS A 32 1.32 -9.39 -0.71
N ALA A 33 0.27 -8.58 -0.51
CA ALA A 33 -1.11 -9.00 -0.69
C ALA A 33 -1.37 -9.54 -2.10
N ARG A 34 -0.89 -8.83 -3.13
CA ARG A 34 -0.94 -9.30 -4.53
C ARG A 34 -0.29 -10.67 -4.68
N LEU A 35 0.90 -10.89 -4.11
CA LEU A 35 1.59 -12.18 -4.21
C LEU A 35 0.79 -13.28 -3.52
N SER A 36 0.22 -13.02 -2.35
CA SER A 36 -0.66 -13.96 -1.64
C SER A 36 -1.87 -14.33 -2.51
N TYR A 37 -2.51 -13.35 -3.16
CA TYR A 37 -3.63 -13.62 -4.07
C TYR A 37 -3.23 -14.42 -5.31
N VAL A 38 -2.09 -14.12 -5.93
CA VAL A 38 -1.61 -14.92 -7.07
C VAL A 38 -1.40 -16.37 -6.65
N LYS A 39 -0.74 -16.60 -5.51
CA LYS A 39 -0.53 -17.95 -4.98
C LYS A 39 -1.86 -18.64 -4.65
N ALA A 40 -2.78 -17.94 -3.99
CA ALA A 40 -4.10 -18.47 -3.67
C ALA A 40 -4.90 -18.83 -4.93
N SER A 41 -4.83 -17.99 -5.98
CA SER A 41 -5.49 -18.26 -7.26
C SER A 41 -4.94 -19.50 -7.96
N GLN A 42 -3.63 -19.73 -7.89
CA GLN A 42 -2.95 -20.87 -8.51
C GLN A 42 -3.22 -22.19 -7.78
N ASN A 43 -3.41 -22.11 -6.46
CA ASN A 43 -3.59 -23.29 -5.61
C ASN A 43 -5.07 -23.63 -5.35
N SER A 44 -6.00 -22.74 -5.68
CA SER A 44 -7.44 -22.97 -5.50
C SER A 44 -7.97 -23.99 -6.51
N LYS A 45 -8.70 -24.98 -6.01
CA LYS A 45 -9.38 -26.00 -6.83
C LYS A 45 -10.70 -25.49 -7.41
N ASP A 46 -11.31 -24.48 -6.80
CA ASP A 46 -12.51 -23.84 -7.30
C ASP A 46 -12.16 -22.73 -8.29
N LYS A 47 -12.61 -22.89 -9.54
CA LYS A 47 -12.41 -21.89 -10.61
C LYS A 47 -12.99 -20.53 -10.27
N LYS A 48 -14.14 -20.49 -9.57
CA LYS A 48 -14.77 -19.22 -9.17
C LYS A 48 -13.90 -18.51 -8.15
N GLN A 49 -13.47 -19.21 -7.10
CA GLN A 49 -12.59 -18.66 -6.08
C GLN A 49 -11.22 -18.24 -6.65
N SER A 50 -10.64 -19.06 -7.53
CA SER A 50 -9.41 -18.73 -8.27
C SER A 50 -9.54 -17.42 -9.05
N ALA A 51 -10.66 -17.23 -9.77
CA ALA A 51 -10.94 -15.99 -10.50
C ALA A 51 -11.09 -14.78 -9.56
N THR A 52 -11.74 -14.94 -8.40
CA THR A 52 -11.86 -13.89 -7.38
C THR A 52 -10.49 -13.45 -6.86
N PHE A 53 -9.62 -14.39 -6.46
CA PHE A 53 -8.27 -14.06 -6.04
C PHE A 53 -7.48 -13.33 -7.13
N PHE A 54 -7.59 -13.79 -8.38
CA PHE A 54 -6.92 -13.14 -9.49
C PHE A 54 -7.44 -11.72 -9.76
N ALA A 55 -8.73 -11.46 -9.55
CA ALA A 55 -9.32 -10.13 -9.63
C ALA A 55 -8.75 -9.20 -8.55
N PHE A 56 -8.67 -9.66 -7.29
CA PHE A 56 -8.04 -8.86 -6.23
C PHE A 56 -6.56 -8.61 -6.50
N ALA A 57 -5.81 -9.61 -7.00
CA ALA A 57 -4.41 -9.41 -7.40
C ALA A 57 -4.25 -8.31 -8.45
N LYS A 58 -5.13 -8.26 -9.45
CA LYS A 58 -5.16 -7.20 -10.48
C LYS A 58 -5.46 -5.84 -9.87
N GLU A 59 -6.44 -5.75 -8.98
CA GLU A 59 -6.79 -4.51 -8.31
C GLU A 59 -5.61 -3.95 -7.49
N ARG A 60 -4.89 -4.82 -6.74
CA ARG A 60 -3.68 -4.40 -5.99
C ARG A 60 -2.59 -3.84 -6.91
N ILE A 61 -2.43 -4.35 -8.14
CA ILE A 61 -1.50 -3.76 -9.13
C ILE A 61 -1.91 -2.32 -9.46
N LEU A 62 -3.20 -2.07 -9.69
CA LEU A 62 -3.70 -0.73 -10.02
C LEU A 62 -3.43 0.24 -8.87
N PHE A 63 -3.61 -0.20 -7.62
CA PHE A 63 -3.32 0.61 -6.44
C PHE A 63 -1.83 0.94 -6.33
N ILE A 64 -0.96 -0.06 -6.53
CA ILE A 64 0.50 0.13 -6.56
C ILE A 64 0.89 1.19 -7.59
N ILE A 65 0.39 1.08 -8.82
CA ILE A 65 0.71 2.03 -9.91
C ILE A 65 0.25 3.44 -9.52
N GLN A 66 -0.95 3.58 -8.98
CA GLN A 66 -1.50 4.86 -8.58
C GLN A 66 -0.65 5.51 -7.47
N LEU A 67 -0.27 4.75 -6.44
CA LEU A 67 0.59 5.24 -5.35
C LEU A 67 2.00 5.57 -5.85
N GLN A 68 2.58 4.75 -6.74
CA GLN A 68 3.89 5.04 -7.34
C GLN A 68 3.88 6.34 -8.15
N ASN A 69 2.77 6.64 -8.83
CA ASN A 69 2.62 7.92 -9.54
C ASN A 69 2.55 9.10 -8.56
N GLN A 70 1.86 8.94 -7.41
CA GLN A 70 1.85 9.96 -6.36
C GLN A 70 3.24 10.13 -5.74
N ILE A 71 3.95 9.05 -5.40
CA ILE A 71 5.34 9.10 -4.93
C ILE A 71 6.20 9.92 -5.90
N LYS A 72 6.15 9.63 -7.21
CA LYS A 72 6.90 10.38 -8.22
C LYS A 72 6.55 11.87 -8.23
N LYS A 73 5.26 12.24 -8.13
CA LYS A 73 4.83 13.64 -8.05
C LYS A 73 5.43 14.33 -6.82
N TYR A 74 5.33 13.69 -5.65
CA TYR A 74 5.78 14.22 -4.37
C TYR A 74 7.31 14.32 -4.28
N THR A 75 8.05 13.35 -4.82
CA THR A 75 9.51 13.41 -4.89
C THR A 75 9.99 14.50 -5.85
N LYS A 76 9.28 14.77 -6.95
CA LYS A 76 9.60 15.90 -7.85
C LYS A 76 9.29 17.26 -7.22
N ALA A 77 8.19 17.36 -6.46
CA ALA A 77 7.75 18.59 -5.82
C ALA A 77 8.58 18.94 -4.57
N SER A 78 9.18 17.95 -3.93
CA SER A 78 10.06 18.12 -2.79
C SER A 78 11.51 18.29 -3.27
N ARG A 79 12.31 19.14 -2.62
CA ARG A 79 13.79 19.17 -2.80
C ARG A 79 14.48 17.92 -2.19
N PHE A 80 13.72 16.85 -1.99
CA PHE A 80 14.19 15.58 -1.45
C PHE A 80 15.14 14.91 -2.45
N ASN A 81 16.42 14.86 -2.10
CA ASN A 81 17.38 14.03 -2.82
C ASN A 81 16.91 12.56 -2.79
N ALA A 82 16.77 11.97 -3.97
CA ALA A 82 16.31 10.59 -4.20
C ALA A 82 17.11 9.51 -3.41
N ASN A 83 18.29 9.85 -2.89
CA ASN A 83 19.17 8.95 -2.14
C ASN A 83 18.57 8.45 -0.80
N THR A 84 17.62 9.16 -0.19
CA THR A 84 16.97 8.71 1.06
C THR A 84 15.90 7.63 0.83
N VAL A 85 15.28 7.62 -0.36
CA VAL A 85 14.25 6.64 -0.76
C VAL A 85 14.86 5.28 -1.13
N ALA A 86 16.07 5.28 -1.71
CA ALA A 86 16.75 4.03 -2.09
C ALA A 86 17.05 3.13 -0.88
N ARG A 87 17.43 3.72 0.27
CA ARG A 87 17.83 2.99 1.48
C ARG A 87 16.68 2.35 2.26
N THR A 88 15.43 2.77 2.03
CA THR A 88 14.24 2.18 2.68
C THR A 88 13.66 0.99 1.89
N SER A 89 13.98 0.85 0.60
CA SER A 89 13.48 -0.27 -0.23
C SER A 89 14.34 -1.54 -0.20
N GLU A 90 15.55 -1.49 0.37
CA GLU A 90 16.49 -2.63 0.42
C GLU A 90 16.14 -3.72 1.46
N LYS A 91 15.09 -3.51 2.28
CA LYS A 91 14.62 -4.50 3.25
C LYS A 91 13.25 -5.08 2.90
N SER A 92 12.98 -5.35 1.62
CA SER A 92 11.91 -6.28 1.26
C SER A 92 12.39 -7.71 1.54
N GLY A 93 12.26 -8.14 2.80
CA GLY A 93 12.72 -9.44 3.29
C GLY A 93 12.22 -10.62 2.45
N ARG A 94 13.09 -11.62 2.30
CA ARG A 94 12.72 -12.95 1.81
C ARG A 94 11.52 -13.46 2.60
N LEU A 95 10.43 -13.77 1.89
CA LEU A 95 9.28 -14.46 2.47
C LEU A 95 9.46 -15.96 2.29
N ASP A 96 9.95 -16.61 3.34
CA ASP A 96 9.77 -18.05 3.54
C ASP A 96 8.42 -18.25 4.21
N PHE A 97 7.44 -18.75 3.47
CA PHE A 97 6.22 -19.31 4.05
C PHE A 97 5.82 -20.55 3.26
N LEU A 98 5.97 -21.69 3.93
CA LEU A 98 5.46 -23.00 3.56
C LEU A 98 4.06 -23.16 4.15
N SER A 99 3.04 -23.33 3.31
CA SER A 99 1.77 -23.96 3.70
C SER A 99 0.91 -24.18 2.45
N ASN A 100 0.56 -25.45 2.19
CA ASN A 100 -0.14 -25.92 0.98
C ASN A 100 -1.67 -26.09 1.16
N SER A 101 -2.29 -25.45 2.16
CA SER A 101 -3.75 -25.56 2.38
C SER A 101 -4.51 -24.30 1.94
N GLU A 102 -5.69 -24.47 1.32
CA GLU A 102 -6.55 -23.36 0.87
C GLU A 102 -6.98 -22.44 2.04
N VAL A 103 -7.26 -23.02 3.22
CA VAL A 103 -7.56 -22.26 4.44
C VAL A 103 -6.39 -21.37 4.85
N SER A 104 -5.16 -21.89 4.71
CA SER A 104 -3.95 -21.10 4.96
C SER A 104 -3.74 -19.98 3.93
N ALA A 105 -4.24 -20.15 2.70
CA ALA A 105 -4.12 -19.14 1.65
C ALA A 105 -5.09 -17.98 1.86
N VAL A 106 -6.36 -18.25 2.18
CA VAL A 106 -7.36 -17.21 2.54
C VAL A 106 -6.88 -16.42 3.75
N HIS A 107 -6.43 -17.12 4.79
CA HIS A 107 -5.91 -16.48 6.00
C HIS A 107 -4.74 -15.54 5.71
N SER A 108 -3.75 -16.02 4.94
CA SER A 108 -2.61 -15.19 4.53
C SER A 108 -3.04 -13.95 3.73
N CYS A 109 -4.05 -14.07 2.85
CA CYS A 109 -4.58 -12.91 2.14
C CYS A 109 -5.20 -11.89 3.10
N ILE A 110 -6.06 -12.35 4.03
CA ILE A 110 -6.73 -11.49 5.00
C ILE A 110 -5.72 -10.76 5.91
N GLU A 111 -4.68 -11.44 6.39
CA GLU A 111 -3.64 -10.82 7.24
C GLU A 111 -2.90 -9.68 6.51
N GLN A 112 -2.59 -9.87 5.22
CA GLN A 112 -1.95 -8.81 4.43
C GLN A 112 -2.90 -7.62 4.22
N GLU A 113 -4.17 -7.88 3.94
CA GLU A 113 -5.18 -6.83 3.77
C GLU A 113 -5.42 -6.05 5.06
N GLN A 114 -5.47 -6.71 6.22
CA GLN A 114 -5.60 -6.03 7.52
C GLN A 114 -4.42 -5.10 7.80
N SER A 115 -3.20 -5.51 7.41
CA SER A 115 -2.01 -4.66 7.51
C SER A 115 -2.15 -3.42 6.63
N ILE A 116 -2.67 -3.57 5.41
CA ILE A 116 -2.94 -2.47 4.48
C ILE A 116 -4.00 -1.51 5.04
N VAL A 117 -5.13 -2.03 5.55
CA VAL A 117 -6.20 -1.23 6.21
C VAL A 117 -5.63 -0.39 7.34
N SER A 118 -4.81 -1.01 8.20
CA SER A 118 -4.19 -0.32 9.34
C SER A 118 -3.39 0.90 8.88
N ILE A 119 -2.55 0.76 7.85
CA ILE A 119 -1.71 1.84 7.35
C ILE A 119 -2.54 2.93 6.65
N TYR A 120 -3.56 2.57 5.86
CA TYR A 120 -4.47 3.57 5.28
C TYR A 120 -5.17 4.39 6.37
N ARG A 121 -5.79 3.72 7.35
CA ARG A 121 -6.50 4.39 8.45
C ARG A 121 -5.56 5.22 9.32
N GLN A 122 -4.35 4.73 9.58
CA GLN A 122 -3.34 5.48 10.31
C GLN A 122 -2.94 6.74 9.52
N THR A 123 -2.65 6.59 8.22
CA THR A 123 -2.23 7.71 7.38
C THR A 123 -3.31 8.78 7.25
N LEU A 124 -4.57 8.38 7.04
CA LEU A 124 -5.72 9.29 6.96
C LEU A 124 -5.95 10.07 8.26
N ARG A 125 -5.58 9.51 9.42
CA ARG A 125 -5.73 10.17 10.73
C ARG A 125 -4.56 11.08 11.08
N GLU A 126 -3.34 10.64 10.79
CA GLU A 126 -2.12 11.27 11.30
C GLU A 126 -1.52 12.31 10.37
N LEU A 127 -1.72 12.18 9.05
CA LEU A 127 -1.07 13.03 8.07
C LEU A 127 -2.07 13.98 7.42
N PRO A 128 -1.75 15.29 7.31
CA PRO A 128 -2.52 16.16 6.45
C PRO A 128 -2.30 15.70 5.02
N LEU A 129 -3.36 15.32 4.30
CA LEU A 129 -3.28 14.90 2.90
C LEU A 129 -3.82 16.01 1.99
N SER A 130 -3.37 16.02 0.74
CA SER A 130 -4.08 16.80 -0.28
C SER A 130 -5.40 16.10 -0.59
N SER A 131 -6.41 16.85 -1.05
CA SER A 131 -7.71 16.26 -1.41
C SER A 131 -7.60 15.17 -2.47
N GLU A 132 -6.63 15.27 -3.41
CA GLU A 132 -6.34 14.21 -4.37
C GLU A 132 -5.86 12.93 -3.67
N LEU A 133 -4.89 13.04 -2.76
CA LEU A 133 -4.29 11.89 -2.09
C LEU A 133 -5.26 11.25 -1.08
N GLU A 134 -6.04 12.06 -0.37
CA GLU A 134 -7.10 11.59 0.52
C GLU A 134 -8.15 10.79 -0.25
N MET A 135 -8.63 11.30 -1.39
CA MET A 135 -9.58 10.57 -2.24
C MET A 135 -9.00 9.23 -2.71
N ILE A 136 -7.72 9.19 -3.10
CA ILE A 136 -7.05 7.94 -3.49
C ILE A 136 -7.05 6.95 -2.33
N PHE A 137 -6.63 7.40 -1.15
CA PHE A 137 -6.52 6.56 0.05
C PHE A 137 -7.88 6.01 0.47
N CYS A 138 -8.91 6.85 0.51
CA CYS A 138 -10.27 6.43 0.87
C CYS A 138 -10.84 5.41 -0.13
N LYS A 139 -10.67 5.63 -1.44
CA LYS A 139 -11.15 4.69 -2.47
C LYS A 139 -10.45 3.33 -2.35
N GLN A 140 -9.13 3.33 -2.17
CA GLN A 140 -8.37 2.09 -2.02
C GLN A 140 -8.72 1.37 -0.70
N LEU A 141 -8.89 2.12 0.39
CA LEU A 141 -9.30 1.57 1.69
C LEU A 141 -10.64 0.84 1.59
N VAL A 142 -11.67 1.47 1.02
CA VAL A 142 -12.99 0.85 0.86
C VAL A 142 -12.93 -0.44 0.04
N ALA A 143 -12.15 -0.45 -1.04
CA ALA A 143 -11.98 -1.63 -1.88
C ALA A 143 -11.25 -2.77 -1.14
N VAL A 144 -10.22 -2.44 -0.36
CA VAL A 144 -9.51 -3.40 0.50
C VAL A 144 -10.44 -3.98 1.56
N GLU A 145 -11.22 -3.14 2.26
CA GLU A 145 -12.18 -3.59 3.26
C GLU A 145 -13.26 -4.49 2.63
N SER A 146 -13.76 -4.13 1.45
CA SER A 146 -14.70 -4.98 0.70
C SER A 146 -14.10 -6.32 0.30
N ALA A 147 -12.82 -6.36 -0.08
CA ALA A 147 -12.13 -7.62 -0.37
C ALA A 147 -11.99 -8.50 0.87
N ILE A 148 -11.74 -7.92 2.05
CA ILE A 148 -11.70 -8.68 3.31
C ILE A 148 -13.05 -9.33 3.60
N GLU A 149 -14.15 -8.60 3.46
CA GLU A 149 -15.49 -9.15 3.70
C GLU A 149 -15.81 -10.28 2.73
N GLN A 150 -15.52 -10.10 1.42
CA GLN A 150 -15.70 -11.14 0.41
C GLN A 150 -14.85 -12.41 0.63
N LEU A 151 -13.76 -12.32 1.41
CA LEU A 151 -12.91 -13.47 1.72
C LEU A 151 -13.35 -14.23 2.97
N LYS A 152 -14.18 -13.60 3.81
CA LYS A 152 -14.76 -14.21 5.01
C LYS A 152 -16.06 -14.97 4.71
N ASP A 153 -16.75 -14.55 3.66
CA ASP A 153 -17.95 -15.18 3.11
C ASP A 153 -17.64 -16.49 2.36
#